data_AF-A0A7V4NL76-F1
#
_entry.id   AF-A0A7V4NL76-F1
#
_cell.length_a   1.000
_cell.length_b   1.000
_cell.length_c   1.000
_cell.angle_alpha   90.00
_cell.angle_beta   90.00
_cell.angle_gamma   90.00
#
_symmetry.space_group_name_H-M   'P 1'
#
loop_
_entity.id
_entity.type
_entity.pdbx_description
1 polymer ?
#
loop_
_entity_poly.entity_id
_entity_poly.type
_entity_poly.pdbx_seq_one_letter_code
_entity_poly.pdbx_strand_id
1 'polypeptide(L)'
;MTRFRAGSALAVLVASVLPLSSLGAQGTEWRLVTSPAADLLAHGLGTIGFEGFGVLPLYERGRGPAVRRERAARGVAPTLLERDASVLLAALRADSAFEVLHFAPVYFASASVGDLLEGLRAAGRGPQAISELRPAARFGAEALGLSLRTDAQRQVLRRLADALEDDWARAYREERRASAASLPPLLARVGARWSDTLAPSLRGYLGRERLAGGLLVVSPVIGADGRLFAGQ
;
A
#
# COMPACT_ATOMS: atom_id res chain seq x y z
N MET A 1 3.89 -22.14 33.31
CA MET A 1 3.97 -20.68 33.54
C MET A 1 3.34 -19.97 32.36
N THR A 2 2.15 -19.44 32.59
CA THR A 2 1.27 -18.76 31.63
C THR A 2 1.71 -17.30 31.48
N ARG A 3 1.92 -16.81 30.26
CA ARG A 3 1.59 -15.42 29.88
C ARG A 3 1.12 -15.35 28.43
N PHE A 4 -0.12 -14.89 28.29
CA PHE A 4 -0.88 -14.67 27.07
C PHE A 4 -0.90 -13.17 26.77
N ARG A 5 -1.21 -12.84 25.51
CA ARG A 5 -1.65 -11.55 24.94
C ARG A 5 -0.57 -10.55 24.48
N ALA A 6 -0.23 -10.64 23.20
CA ALA A 6 -0.03 -9.46 22.37
C ALA A 6 -1.36 -9.18 21.65
N GLY A 7 -2.02 -8.08 22.01
CA GLY A 7 -3.21 -7.60 21.30
C GLY A 7 -2.81 -7.14 19.91
N SER A 8 -3.30 -7.83 18.88
CA SER A 8 -3.10 -7.44 17.49
C SER A 8 -3.92 -6.18 17.21
N ALA A 9 -3.28 -5.02 17.16
CA ALA A 9 -3.86 -3.88 16.46
C ALA A 9 -3.83 -4.18 14.94
N LEU A 10 -4.80 -3.68 14.21
CA LEU A 10 -5.06 -4.04 12.82
C LEU A 10 -5.26 -2.74 12.05
N ALA A 11 -4.48 -2.53 10.99
CA ALA A 11 -4.46 -1.29 10.23
C ALA A 11 -5.47 -1.28 9.06
N VAL A 12 -6.03 -0.10 8.77
CA VAL A 12 -6.97 0.12 7.67
C VAL A 12 -6.65 1.44 6.98
N LEU A 13 -6.36 1.41 5.68
CA LEU A 13 -6.32 2.62 4.85
C LEU A 13 -7.73 2.94 4.36
N VAL A 14 -8.30 4.04 4.87
CA VAL A 14 -9.62 4.55 4.46
C VAL A 14 -9.41 5.51 3.29
N ALA A 15 -10.09 5.24 2.17
CA ALA A 15 -10.15 6.20 1.07
C ALA A 15 -11.53 6.28 0.43
N SER A 16 -11.97 7.51 0.22
CA SER A 16 -13.17 7.86 -0.51
C SER A 16 -12.85 7.86 -2.01
N VAL A 17 -13.30 6.83 -2.73
CA VAL A 17 -13.27 6.84 -4.20
C VAL A 17 -14.67 7.22 -4.68
N LEU A 18 -14.76 8.33 -5.44
CA LEU A 18 -15.97 8.75 -6.17
C LEU A 18 -16.50 7.61 -7.08
N PRO A 19 -17.79 7.60 -7.46
CA PRO A 19 -18.61 6.40 -7.51
C PRO A 19 -18.17 5.43 -8.61
N LEU A 20 -17.65 4.27 -8.19
CA LEU A 20 -17.48 3.10 -9.05
C LEU A 20 -18.82 2.38 -9.18
N SER A 21 -19.65 2.91 -10.08
CA SER A 21 -20.91 2.31 -10.50
C SER A 21 -20.67 1.03 -11.31
N SER A 22 -20.30 -0.09 -10.67
CA SER A 22 -20.57 -1.45 -11.17
C SER A 22 -19.90 -2.55 -10.34
N LEU A 23 -20.18 -2.67 -9.04
CA LEU A 23 -19.84 -3.91 -8.33
C LEU A 23 -20.88 -4.18 -7.23
N GLY A 24 -21.83 -5.07 -7.53
CA GLY A 24 -22.69 -5.88 -6.64
C GLY A 24 -23.01 -5.35 -5.24
N ALA A 25 -24.30 -5.06 -5.01
CA ALA A 25 -24.87 -4.71 -3.72
C ALA A 25 -24.78 -5.86 -2.70
N GLN A 26 -24.14 -5.61 -1.55
CA GLN A 26 -24.56 -6.09 -0.23
C GLN A 26 -24.22 -5.00 0.80
N GLY A 27 -25.12 -4.79 1.77
CA GLY A 27 -25.28 -3.57 2.57
C GLY A 27 -24.12 -3.10 3.45
N THR A 28 -24.30 -1.87 3.96
CA THR A 28 -23.33 -0.95 4.61
C THR A 28 -22.20 -0.46 3.69
N GLU A 29 -22.22 0.83 3.38
CA GLU A 29 -21.58 1.51 2.24
C GLU A 29 -20.03 1.44 2.16
N TRP A 30 -19.35 0.82 3.13
CA TRP A 30 -17.89 0.68 3.16
C TRP A 30 -17.45 -0.73 2.81
N ARG A 31 -16.65 -0.86 1.74
CA ARG A 31 -16.22 -2.16 1.22
C ARG A 31 -14.76 -2.43 1.54
N LEU A 32 -14.51 -3.57 2.16
CA LEU A 32 -13.15 -4.05 2.39
C LEU A 32 -12.65 -4.77 1.15
N VAL A 33 -11.48 -4.39 0.67
CA VAL A 33 -10.83 -4.98 -0.50
C VAL A 33 -9.38 -5.30 -0.21
N THR A 34 -8.86 -6.32 -0.88
CA THR A 34 -7.42 -6.55 -0.99
C THR A 34 -7.01 -6.26 -2.43
N SER A 35 -5.81 -5.72 -2.62
CA SER A 35 -5.29 -5.42 -3.95
C SER A 35 -3.86 -5.93 -4.08
N PRO A 36 -3.55 -6.83 -5.03
CA PRO A 36 -2.18 -7.27 -5.27
C PRO A 36 -1.23 -6.12 -5.59
N ALA A 37 -1.72 -5.07 -6.26
CA ALA A 37 -0.95 -3.86 -6.52
C ALA A 37 -0.64 -3.10 -5.22
N ALA A 38 -1.66 -2.84 -4.40
CA ALA A 38 -1.49 -2.19 -3.11
C ALA A 38 -0.53 -2.97 -2.20
N ASP A 39 -0.69 -4.29 -2.16
CA ASP A 39 0.16 -5.22 -1.41
C ASP A 39 1.62 -5.14 -1.85
N LEU A 40 1.87 -5.16 -3.17
CA LEU A 40 3.23 -5.08 -3.72
C LEU A 40 3.90 -3.75 -3.38
N LEU A 41 3.19 -2.63 -3.51
CA LEU A 41 3.76 -1.32 -3.19
C LEU A 41 4.06 -1.20 -1.70
N ALA A 42 3.12 -1.59 -0.84
CA ALA A 42 3.32 -1.61 0.61
C ALA A 42 4.50 -2.53 0.98
N HIS A 43 4.60 -3.70 0.34
CA HIS A 43 5.72 -4.62 0.51
C HIS A 43 7.04 -3.96 0.15
N GLY A 44 7.11 -3.31 -1.01
CA GLY A 44 8.27 -2.57 -1.47
C GLY A 44 8.76 -1.56 -0.44
N LEU A 45 7.89 -0.65 -0.04
CA LEU A 45 8.22 0.43 0.90
C LEU A 45 8.64 -0.11 2.28
N GLY A 46 7.93 -1.12 2.78
CA GLY A 46 8.28 -1.79 4.04
C GLY A 46 9.60 -2.57 3.98
N THR A 47 9.92 -3.21 2.86
CA THR A 47 11.18 -3.94 2.65
C THR A 47 12.36 -2.98 2.51
N ILE A 48 12.16 -1.84 1.83
CA ILE A 48 13.14 -0.74 1.76
C ILE A 48 13.36 -0.11 3.14
N GLY A 49 12.34 -0.09 4.00
CA GLY A 49 12.36 0.55 5.32
C GLY A 49 11.98 2.03 5.26
N PHE A 50 11.21 2.44 4.25
CA PHE A 50 10.68 3.79 4.16
C PHE A 50 9.43 3.89 5.04
N GLU A 51 9.53 4.57 6.18
CA GLU A 51 8.43 4.73 7.15
C GLU A 51 7.69 6.07 7.00
N GLY A 52 8.13 6.92 6.06
CA GLY A 52 7.74 8.31 5.96
C GLY A 52 8.48 9.20 6.96
N PHE A 53 7.91 10.37 7.20
CA PHE A 53 8.36 11.49 8.03
C PHE A 53 7.43 11.69 9.24
N GLY A 54 6.36 10.89 9.35
CA GLY A 54 5.47 10.88 10.50
C GLY A 54 6.09 10.20 11.73
N VAL A 55 5.51 10.47 12.91
CA VAL A 55 6.00 9.94 14.19
C VAL A 55 5.63 8.47 14.45
N LEU A 56 4.68 7.91 13.68
CA LEU A 56 4.22 6.54 13.83
C LEU A 56 4.72 5.68 12.65
N PRO A 57 5.37 4.53 12.91
CA PRO A 57 5.84 3.65 11.86
C PRO A 57 4.65 3.04 11.10
N LEU A 58 4.67 3.17 9.77
CA LEU A 58 3.63 2.63 8.89
C LEU A 58 3.77 1.13 8.64
N TYR A 59 4.99 0.63 8.69
CA TYR A 59 5.33 -0.77 8.44
C TYR A 59 5.92 -1.40 9.70
N GLU A 60 5.85 -2.72 9.78
CA GLU A 60 6.46 -3.46 10.88
C GLU A 60 7.98 -3.21 10.92
N ARG A 61 8.48 -2.79 12.09
CA ARG A 61 9.92 -2.56 12.28
C ARG A 61 10.71 -3.83 12.03
N GLY A 62 11.82 -3.71 11.29
CA GLY A 62 12.69 -4.85 11.00
C GLY A 62 12.19 -5.78 9.88
N ARG A 63 11.10 -5.42 9.17
CA ARG A 63 10.57 -6.18 8.04
C ARG A 63 11.62 -6.50 6.98
N GLY A 64 12.34 -5.49 6.48
CA GLY A 64 13.36 -5.68 5.43
C GLY A 64 14.40 -6.75 5.78
N PRO A 65 15.08 -6.67 6.94
CA PRO A 65 15.97 -7.73 7.41
C PRO A 65 15.31 -9.11 7.56
N ALA A 66 14.06 -9.17 8.03
CA ALA A 66 13.33 -10.44 8.16
C ALA A 66 13.06 -11.08 6.79
N VAL A 67 12.52 -10.31 5.84
CA VAL A 67 12.26 -10.74 4.45
C VAL A 67 13.53 -11.26 3.78
N ARG A 68 14.64 -10.50 3.89
CA ARG A 68 15.92 -10.91 3.31
C ARG A 68 16.44 -12.23 3.88
N ARG A 69 16.36 -12.43 5.21
CA ARG A 69 16.79 -13.67 5.85
C ARG A 69 15.95 -14.86 5.41
N GLU A 70 14.63 -14.71 5.38
CA GLU A 70 13.71 -15.77 4.96
C GLU A 70 13.93 -16.15 3.49
N ARG A 71 14.09 -15.16 2.61
CA ARG A 71 14.35 -15.40 1.18
C ARG A 71 15.74 -15.95 0.89
N ALA A 72 16.76 -15.57 1.67
CA ALA A 72 18.09 -16.15 1.58
C ALA A 72 18.07 -17.64 1.93
N ALA A 73 17.30 -18.05 2.96
CA ALA A 73 17.12 -19.46 3.29
C ALA A 73 16.43 -20.27 2.17
N ARG A 74 15.65 -19.61 1.31
CA ARG A 74 14.99 -20.18 0.13
C ARG A 74 15.79 -20.05 -1.18
N GLY A 75 16.99 -19.44 -1.14
CA GLY A 75 17.81 -19.21 -2.34
C GLY A 75 17.23 -18.18 -3.33
N VAL A 76 16.26 -17.36 -2.93
CA VAL A 76 15.59 -16.38 -3.79
C VAL A 76 16.27 -15.00 -3.72
N ALA A 77 16.81 -14.66 -2.54
CA ALA A 77 17.50 -13.39 -2.31
C ALA A 77 18.94 -13.37 -2.88
N PRO A 78 19.48 -12.19 -3.25
CA PRO A 78 18.80 -10.90 -3.20
C PRO A 78 18.00 -10.59 -4.49
N THR A 79 16.80 -10.00 -4.33
CA THR A 79 16.05 -9.32 -5.40
C THR A 79 16.64 -7.93 -5.69
N LEU A 80 16.27 -7.29 -6.81
CA LEU A 80 16.70 -5.91 -7.11
C LEU A 80 16.23 -4.95 -6.02
N LEU A 81 15.00 -5.12 -5.50
CA LEU A 81 14.49 -4.36 -4.37
C LEU A 81 15.40 -4.45 -3.14
N GLU A 82 15.88 -5.65 -2.81
CA GLU A 82 16.75 -5.87 -1.66
C GLU A 82 18.17 -5.33 -1.89
N ARG A 83 18.68 -5.41 -3.13
CA ARG A 83 19.99 -4.83 -3.51
C ARG A 83 19.98 -3.31 -3.46
N ASP A 84 18.91 -2.70 -3.96
CA ASP A 84 18.77 -1.25 -4.09
C ASP A 84 18.16 -0.57 -2.85
N ALA A 85 17.76 -1.35 -1.84
CA ALA A 85 17.02 -0.85 -0.68
C ALA A 85 17.68 0.36 -0.01
N SER A 86 19.01 0.36 0.20
CA SER A 86 19.70 1.48 0.84
C SER A 86 19.70 2.75 -0.01
N VAL A 87 19.88 2.61 -1.33
CA VAL A 87 19.89 3.74 -2.27
C VAL A 87 18.50 4.32 -2.45
N LEU A 88 17.49 3.46 -2.60
CA LEU A 88 16.08 3.88 -2.64
C LEU A 88 15.69 4.55 -1.33
N LEU A 89 16.04 3.98 -0.18
CA LEU A 89 15.73 4.58 1.13
C LEU A 89 16.36 5.98 1.28
N ALA A 90 17.62 6.14 0.89
CA ALA A 90 18.30 7.43 0.95
C ALA A 90 17.59 8.47 0.08
N ALA A 91 17.19 8.11 -1.14
CA ALA A 91 16.48 9.00 -2.04
C ALA A 91 15.08 9.38 -1.51
N LEU A 92 14.34 8.40 -0.97
CA LEU A 92 12.99 8.61 -0.42
C LEU A 92 13.02 9.49 0.85
N ARG A 93 14.06 9.38 1.68
CA ARG A 93 14.23 10.21 2.89
C ARG A 93 14.74 11.62 2.61
N ALA A 94 15.40 11.82 1.48
CA ALA A 94 15.92 13.13 1.11
C ALA A 94 14.81 14.12 0.72
N ASP A 95 13.61 13.63 0.41
CA ASP A 95 12.54 14.45 -0.14
C ASP A 95 11.16 14.02 0.38
N SER A 96 10.52 14.90 1.15
CA SER A 96 9.21 14.64 1.74
C SER A 96 8.08 14.48 0.73
N ALA A 97 8.28 14.87 -0.53
CA ALA A 97 7.29 14.63 -1.58
C ALA A 97 6.98 13.14 -1.78
N PHE A 98 7.92 12.24 -1.41
CA PHE A 98 7.71 10.80 -1.50
C PHE A 98 6.72 10.24 -0.47
N GLU A 99 6.27 11.03 0.51
CA GLU A 99 5.12 10.68 1.37
C GLU A 99 3.89 10.22 0.58
N VAL A 100 3.71 10.78 -0.61
CA VAL A 100 2.61 10.41 -1.53
C VAL A 100 2.57 8.91 -1.81
N LEU A 101 3.71 8.22 -1.78
CA LEU A 101 3.81 6.78 -2.04
C LEU A 101 3.08 5.94 -0.98
N HIS A 102 2.90 6.44 0.25
CA HIS A 102 2.09 5.75 1.26
C HIS A 102 0.59 5.80 0.96
N PHE A 103 0.15 6.73 0.11
CA PHE A 103 -1.24 6.85 -0.34
C PHE A 103 -1.49 6.18 -1.68
N ALA A 104 -0.44 5.89 -2.47
CA ALA A 104 -0.57 5.19 -3.74
C ALA A 104 -1.31 3.85 -3.69
N PRO A 105 -1.29 3.03 -2.61
CA PRO A 105 -2.17 1.85 -2.51
C PRO A 105 -3.65 2.16 -2.74
N VAL A 106 -4.11 3.36 -2.36
CA VAL A 106 -5.47 3.84 -2.62
C VAL A 106 -5.67 4.18 -4.09
N TYR A 107 -4.72 4.91 -4.68
CA TYR A 107 -4.85 5.36 -6.07
C TYR A 107 -4.83 4.20 -7.06
N PHE A 108 -4.21 3.08 -6.68
CA PHE A 108 -4.12 1.85 -7.46
C PHE A 108 -4.98 0.72 -6.87
N ALA A 109 -5.98 1.03 -6.04
CA ALA A 109 -6.78 0.01 -5.34
C ALA A 109 -7.48 -0.97 -6.30
N SER A 110 -7.94 -0.49 -7.46
CA SER A 110 -8.58 -1.30 -8.50
C SER A 110 -7.62 -1.77 -9.61
N ALA A 111 -6.33 -1.41 -9.52
CA ALA A 111 -5.35 -1.67 -10.55
C ALA A 111 -4.79 -3.09 -10.45
N SER A 112 -4.40 -3.67 -11.60
CA SER A 112 -3.54 -4.85 -11.60
C SER A 112 -2.11 -4.48 -11.19
N VAL A 113 -1.27 -5.48 -10.86
CA VAL A 113 0.17 -5.23 -10.63
C VAL A 113 0.83 -4.60 -11.85
N GLY A 114 0.47 -5.05 -13.06
CA GLY A 114 0.98 -4.45 -14.30
C GLY A 114 0.61 -2.97 -14.43
N ASP A 115 -0.65 -2.63 -14.12
CA ASP A 115 -1.12 -1.23 -14.14
C ASP A 115 -0.39 -0.35 -13.14
N LEU A 116 -0.11 -0.86 -11.93
CA LEU A 116 0.70 -0.14 -10.95
C LEU A 116 2.11 0.13 -11.48
N LEU A 117 2.80 -0.91 -11.96
CA LEU A 117 4.18 -0.79 -12.43
C LEU A 117 4.28 0.15 -13.64
N GLU A 118 3.34 0.03 -14.58
CA GLU A 118 3.24 0.93 -15.73
C GLU A 118 2.94 2.37 -15.29
N GLY A 119 2.02 2.55 -14.34
CA GLY A 119 1.69 3.85 -13.77
C GLY A 119 2.88 4.54 -13.08
N LEU A 120 3.66 3.80 -12.27
CA LEU A 120 4.89 4.31 -11.67
C LEU A 120 5.91 4.75 -12.72
N ARG A 121 6.12 3.92 -13.76
CA ARG A 121 7.03 4.23 -14.87
C ARG A 121 6.57 5.45 -15.66
N ALA A 122 5.28 5.54 -15.98
CA ALA A 122 4.72 6.67 -16.72
C ALA A 122 4.78 7.97 -15.92
N ALA A 123 4.48 7.95 -14.61
CA ALA A 123 4.70 9.08 -13.72
C ALA A 123 6.17 9.52 -13.73
N GLY A 124 7.08 8.56 -13.75
CA GLY A 124 8.51 8.79 -13.95
C GLY A 124 8.87 9.33 -15.34
N ARG A 125 8.14 9.04 -16.42
CA ARG A 125 8.46 9.54 -17.77
C ARG A 125 7.89 10.93 -18.07
N GLY A 126 6.76 11.30 -17.49
CA GLY A 126 6.15 12.61 -17.74
C GLY A 126 4.66 12.57 -18.06
N PRO A 127 4.00 13.75 -18.12
CA PRO A 127 2.56 13.87 -18.38
C PRO A 127 2.11 13.19 -19.68
N GLN A 128 2.93 13.25 -20.74
CA GLN A 128 2.62 12.61 -22.02
C GLN A 128 2.46 11.08 -21.85
N ALA A 129 3.40 10.43 -21.18
CA ALA A 129 3.34 8.99 -20.93
C ALA A 129 2.14 8.59 -20.04
N ILE A 130 1.68 9.48 -19.15
CA ILE A 130 0.50 9.24 -18.31
C ILE A 130 -0.78 9.25 -19.16
N SER A 131 -0.87 10.15 -20.15
CA SER A 131 -2.05 10.28 -21.00
C SER A 131 -2.35 9.03 -21.85
N GLU A 132 -1.31 8.24 -22.13
CA GLU A 132 -1.39 6.99 -22.90
C GLU A 132 -1.84 5.79 -22.05
N LEU A 133 -1.87 5.93 -20.71
CA LEU A 133 -2.23 4.84 -19.80
C LEU A 133 -3.71 4.46 -19.89
N ARG A 134 -3.98 3.19 -19.58
CA ARG A 134 -5.33 2.71 -19.31
C ARG A 134 -5.94 3.44 -18.11
N PRO A 135 -7.28 3.61 -18.04
CA PRO A 135 -7.94 4.31 -16.94
C PRO A 135 -7.58 3.77 -15.55
N ALA A 136 -7.37 2.45 -15.42
CA ALA A 136 -7.02 1.79 -14.15
C ALA A 136 -5.65 2.20 -13.58
N ALA A 137 -4.70 2.63 -14.43
CA ALA A 137 -3.37 3.10 -14.03
C ALA A 137 -3.25 4.62 -14.01
N ARG A 138 -4.08 5.30 -14.82
CA ARG A 138 -3.95 6.73 -15.11
C ARG A 138 -4.12 7.60 -13.86
N PHE A 139 -5.19 7.40 -13.08
CA PHE A 139 -5.45 8.21 -11.89
C PHE A 139 -4.29 8.19 -10.88
N GLY A 140 -3.75 7.01 -10.59
CA GLY A 140 -2.60 6.89 -9.69
C GLY A 140 -1.33 7.49 -10.26
N ALA A 141 -1.08 7.32 -11.57
CA ALA A 141 0.05 7.96 -12.22
C ALA A 141 -0.05 9.50 -12.22
N GLU A 142 -1.24 10.06 -12.44
CA GLU A 142 -1.52 11.50 -12.37
C GLU A 142 -1.27 12.04 -10.96
N ALA A 143 -1.82 11.39 -9.92
CA ALA A 143 -1.62 11.81 -8.53
C ALA A 143 -0.13 11.83 -8.13
N LEU A 144 0.62 10.81 -8.58
CA LEU A 144 2.07 10.76 -8.38
C LEU A 144 2.79 11.84 -9.20
N GLY A 145 2.45 12.03 -10.47
CA GLY A 145 3.07 13.03 -11.35
C GLY A 145 2.83 14.47 -10.90
N LEU A 146 1.70 14.74 -10.24
CA LEU A 146 1.41 16.03 -9.62
C LEU A 146 2.25 16.31 -8.37
N SER A 147 2.71 15.26 -7.68
CA SER A 147 3.47 15.36 -6.43
C SER A 147 4.98 15.27 -6.67
N LEU A 148 5.41 14.45 -7.63
CA LEU A 148 6.80 14.12 -7.93
C LEU A 148 7.20 14.71 -9.29
N ARG A 149 7.60 15.98 -9.26
CA ARG A 149 7.76 16.84 -10.44
C ARG A 149 9.16 16.87 -11.01
N THR A 150 10.20 16.68 -10.18
CA THR A 150 11.60 16.83 -10.58
C THR A 150 12.14 15.59 -11.30
N ASP A 151 13.16 15.75 -12.13
CA ASP A 151 13.79 14.63 -12.83
C ASP A 151 14.41 13.60 -11.88
N ALA A 152 14.97 14.06 -10.76
CA ALA A 152 15.49 13.20 -9.70
C ALA A 152 14.37 12.34 -9.09
N GLN A 153 13.23 12.95 -8.72
CA GLN A 153 12.09 12.21 -8.17
C GLN A 153 11.53 11.19 -9.19
N ARG A 154 11.42 11.62 -10.44
CA ARG A 154 10.98 10.78 -11.56
C ARG A 154 11.91 9.60 -11.81
N GLN A 155 13.22 9.78 -11.68
CA GLN A 155 14.19 8.68 -11.79
C GLN A 155 14.03 7.66 -10.67
N VAL A 156 13.79 8.11 -9.43
CA VAL A 156 13.51 7.23 -8.29
C VAL A 156 12.24 6.42 -8.54
N LEU A 157 11.18 7.01 -9.09
CA LEU A 157 9.95 6.27 -9.43
C LEU A 157 10.20 5.14 -10.43
N ARG A 158 10.97 5.41 -11.49
CA ARG A 158 11.31 4.37 -12.49
C ARG A 158 12.11 3.25 -11.85
N ARG A 159 13.13 3.60 -11.05
CA ARG A 159 13.95 2.61 -10.32
C ARG A 159 13.13 1.78 -9.34
N LEU A 160 12.20 2.42 -8.62
CA LEU A 160 11.28 1.73 -7.72
C LEU A 160 10.39 0.75 -8.51
N ALA A 161 9.86 1.16 -9.66
CA ALA A 161 9.03 0.28 -10.49
C ALA A 161 9.82 -0.96 -10.97
N ASP A 162 11.06 -0.78 -11.43
CA ASP A 162 11.89 -1.89 -11.89
C ASP A 162 12.27 -2.83 -10.75
N ALA A 163 12.57 -2.28 -9.56
CA ALA A 163 12.82 -3.06 -8.36
C ALA A 163 11.59 -3.87 -7.91
N LEU A 164 10.40 -3.27 -7.96
CA LEU A 164 9.13 -3.95 -7.63
C LEU A 164 8.77 -5.03 -8.64
N GLU A 165 9.04 -4.82 -9.92
CA GLU A 165 8.78 -5.81 -10.97
C GLU A 165 9.65 -7.06 -10.79
N ASP A 166 10.95 -6.89 -10.55
CA ASP A 166 11.86 -8.00 -10.24
C ASP A 166 11.42 -8.76 -8.97
N ASP A 167 11.08 -8.01 -7.91
CA ASP A 167 10.64 -8.61 -6.65
C ASP A 167 9.34 -9.41 -6.81
N TRP A 168 8.37 -8.85 -7.56
CA TRP A 168 7.13 -9.54 -7.90
C TRP A 168 7.37 -10.82 -8.68
N ALA A 169 8.22 -10.76 -9.71
CA ALA A 169 8.50 -11.89 -10.59
C ALA A 169 9.22 -13.04 -9.86
N ARG A 170 10.19 -12.70 -9.00
CA ARG A 170 11.09 -13.67 -8.36
C ARG A 170 10.62 -14.18 -7.01
N ALA A 171 9.87 -13.38 -6.24
CA ALA A 171 9.57 -13.69 -4.85
C ALA A 171 8.12 -13.39 -4.46
N TYR A 172 7.72 -12.13 -4.49
CA TYR A 172 6.54 -11.66 -3.75
C TYR A 172 5.21 -12.23 -4.28
N ARG A 173 5.12 -12.52 -5.58
CA ARG A 173 3.92 -13.16 -6.16
C ARG A 173 3.61 -14.50 -5.49
N GLU A 174 4.62 -15.30 -5.20
CA GLU A 174 4.43 -16.62 -4.58
C GLU A 174 4.17 -16.48 -3.08
N GLU A 175 4.87 -15.59 -2.38
CA GLU A 175 4.64 -15.27 -0.97
C GLU A 175 3.19 -14.81 -0.72
N ARG A 176 2.67 -13.97 -1.63
CA ARG A 176 1.28 -13.52 -1.60
C ARG A 176 0.30 -14.67 -1.82
N ARG A 177 0.58 -15.56 -2.77
CA ARG A 177 -0.25 -16.75 -3.02
C ARG A 177 -0.29 -17.66 -1.81
N ALA A 178 0.86 -17.95 -1.19
CA ALA A 178 0.95 -18.73 0.04
C ALA A 178 0.15 -18.10 1.19
N SER A 179 0.11 -16.76 1.24
CA SER A 179 -0.64 -16.03 2.27
C SER A 179 -2.14 -15.90 2.00
N ALA A 180 -2.63 -16.29 0.81
CA ALA A 180 -4.01 -16.04 0.38
C ALA A 180 -5.06 -16.67 1.32
N ALA A 181 -4.77 -17.84 1.88
CA ALA A 181 -5.66 -18.53 2.82
C ALA A 181 -5.85 -17.76 4.15
N SER A 182 -4.91 -16.88 4.51
CA SER A 182 -5.02 -16.07 5.73
C SER A 182 -5.79 -14.76 5.53
N LEU A 183 -6.12 -14.39 4.29
CA LEU A 183 -6.81 -13.14 3.97
C LEU A 183 -8.28 -13.10 4.41
N PRO A 184 -9.14 -14.12 4.19
CA PRO A 184 -10.52 -14.08 4.66
C PRO A 184 -10.67 -13.83 6.17
N PRO A 185 -9.96 -14.53 7.07
CA PRO A 185 -10.08 -14.25 8.50
C PRO A 185 -9.49 -12.88 8.88
N LEU A 186 -8.49 -12.38 8.14
CA LEU A 186 -7.99 -11.02 8.31
C LEU A 186 -9.07 -9.98 7.97
N LEU A 187 -9.71 -10.11 6.81
CA LEU A 187 -10.78 -9.22 6.36
C LEU A 187 -11.98 -9.24 7.33
N ALA A 188 -12.37 -10.41 7.84
CA ALA A 188 -13.42 -10.51 8.84
C ALA A 188 -13.09 -9.74 10.13
N ARG A 189 -11.85 -9.85 10.62
CA ARG A 189 -11.40 -9.09 11.80
C ARG A 189 -11.36 -7.59 11.54
N VAL A 190 -10.88 -7.17 10.37
CA VAL A 190 -10.92 -5.75 9.98
C VAL A 190 -12.35 -5.26 9.89
N GLY A 191 -13.24 -6.03 9.26
CA GLY A 191 -14.64 -5.69 9.08
C GLY A 191 -15.35 -5.49 10.41
N ALA A 192 -15.19 -6.43 11.35
CA ALA A 192 -15.72 -6.30 12.69
C ALA A 192 -15.18 -5.04 13.40
N ARG A 193 -13.87 -4.82 13.38
CA ARG A 193 -13.26 -3.63 13.99
C ARG A 193 -13.77 -2.32 13.36
N TRP A 194 -13.94 -2.28 12.05
CA TRP A 194 -14.49 -1.13 11.34
C TRP A 194 -15.93 -0.86 11.78
N SER A 195 -16.80 -1.84 11.67
CA SER A 195 -18.23 -1.69 11.97
C SER A 195 -18.50 -1.41 13.45
N ASP A 196 -17.80 -2.10 14.35
CA ASP A 196 -18.12 -2.09 15.79
C ASP A 196 -17.46 -0.94 16.53
N THR A 197 -16.33 -0.43 16.04
CA THR A 197 -15.50 0.55 16.77
C THR A 197 -15.21 1.82 15.97
N LEU A 198 -14.70 1.68 14.74
CA LEU A 198 -14.17 2.82 13.99
C LEU A 198 -15.25 3.65 13.29
N ALA A 199 -16.13 3.02 12.52
CA ALA A 199 -17.20 3.73 11.82
C ALA A 199 -18.12 4.51 12.79
N PRO A 200 -18.51 3.98 13.97
CA PRO A 200 -19.26 4.75 14.96
C PRO A 200 -18.52 5.98 15.49
N SER A 201 -17.23 5.85 15.82
CA SER A 201 -16.41 6.96 16.33
C SER A 201 -16.12 8.03 15.26
N LEU A 202 -16.06 7.63 13.99
CA LEU A 202 -15.84 8.53 12.86
C LEU A 202 -17.14 9.11 12.28
N ARG A 203 -18.33 8.69 12.75
CA ARG A 203 -19.63 9.04 12.16
C ARG A 203 -19.82 10.55 11.94
N GLY A 204 -19.43 11.37 12.93
CA GLY A 204 -19.56 12.83 12.82
C GLY A 204 -18.68 13.43 11.73
N TYR A 205 -17.44 12.93 11.61
CA TYR A 205 -16.54 13.33 10.52
C TYR A 205 -17.06 12.86 9.16
N LEU A 206 -17.40 11.57 9.04
CA LEU A 206 -17.93 10.98 7.81
C LEU A 206 -19.21 11.70 7.34
N GLY A 207 -20.10 12.03 8.27
CA GLY A 207 -21.32 12.80 7.97
C GLY A 207 -21.03 14.21 7.47
N ARG A 208 -20.08 14.94 8.08
CA ARG A 208 -19.67 16.28 7.62
C ARG A 208 -19.06 16.26 6.23
N GLU A 209 -18.20 15.29 5.98
CA GLU A 209 -17.55 15.09 4.67
C GLU A 209 -18.48 14.45 3.62
N ARG A 210 -19.74 14.16 4.00
CA ARG A 210 -20.73 13.47 3.14
C ARG A 210 -20.21 12.13 2.61
N LEU A 211 -19.38 11.46 3.40
CA LEU A 211 -18.81 10.15 3.10
C LEU A 211 -19.73 9.08 3.65
N ALA A 212 -20.73 8.74 2.85
CA ALA A 212 -21.65 7.67 3.16
C ALA A 212 -20.93 6.31 3.02
N GLY A 213 -20.09 6.16 1.99
CA GLY A 213 -19.31 4.94 1.70
C GLY A 213 -17.89 5.15 1.21
N GLY A 214 -17.20 4.04 0.95
CA GLY A 214 -15.88 4.05 0.37
C GLY A 214 -15.18 2.68 0.35
N LEU A 215 -13.90 2.71 0.01
CA LEU A 215 -13.05 1.52 -0.02
C LEU A 215 -12.10 1.53 1.17
N LEU A 216 -12.00 0.37 1.82
CA LEU A 216 -11.01 0.08 2.85
C LEU A 216 -10.03 -0.92 2.26
N VAL A 217 -8.82 -0.45 1.93
CA VAL A 217 -7.78 -1.31 1.36
C VAL A 217 -7.03 -1.98 2.51
N VAL A 218 -7.12 -3.30 2.55
CA VAL A 218 -6.47 -4.12 3.57
C VAL A 218 -5.28 -4.83 2.95
N SER A 219 -4.11 -4.63 3.56
CA SER A 219 -2.87 -5.32 3.18
C SER A 219 -2.26 -6.00 4.40
N PRO A 220 -1.88 -7.29 4.33
CA PRO A 220 -1.20 -7.98 5.43
C PRO A 220 0.22 -7.44 5.67
N VAL A 221 0.72 -6.60 4.76
CA VAL A 221 2.06 -6.01 4.84
C VAL A 221 2.07 -4.77 5.74
N ILE A 222 0.94 -4.07 5.82
CA ILE A 222 0.80 -2.89 6.66
C ILE A 222 0.67 -3.36 8.11
N GLY A 223 1.59 -2.90 8.96
CA GLY A 223 1.68 -3.34 10.35
C GLY A 223 0.46 -2.95 11.17
N ALA A 224 0.39 -3.45 12.41
CA ALA A 224 -0.70 -3.23 13.34
C ALA A 224 -1.10 -1.75 13.57
N ASP A 225 -0.16 -0.83 13.36
CA ASP A 225 -0.25 0.61 13.65
C ASP A 225 -0.51 1.49 12.42
N GLY A 226 -0.74 0.90 11.24
CA GLY A 226 -1.07 1.63 10.01
C GLY A 226 -2.35 2.46 10.16
N ARG A 227 -2.17 3.74 10.52
CA ARG A 227 -3.12 4.86 10.58
C ARG A 227 -4.56 4.48 10.91
N LEU A 228 -4.83 4.22 12.19
CA LEU A 228 -6.14 4.41 12.79
C LEU A 228 -6.05 5.52 13.85
N PHE A 229 -6.52 6.72 13.51
CA PHE A 229 -6.76 7.77 14.49
C PHE A 229 -8.16 7.56 15.10
N ALA A 230 -8.20 7.09 16.34
CA ALA A 230 -9.29 7.46 17.22
C ALA A 230 -8.94 8.85 17.76
N GLY A 231 -9.71 9.87 17.39
CA GLY A 231 -9.63 11.15 18.07
C GLY A 231 -9.94 10.94 19.55
N GLN A 232 -9.04 11.37 20.42
CA GLN A 232 -9.39 11.65 21.81
C GLN A 232 -10.13 13.00 21.85
#